data_AF-A0A972HV45-F1
#
_entry.id   AF-A0A972HV45-F1
#
_cell.length_a   1.000
_cell.length_b   1.000
_cell.length_c   1.000
_cell.angle_alpha   90.00
_cell.angle_beta   90.00
_cell.angle_gamma   90.00
#
_symmetry.space_group_name_H-M   'P 1'
#
loop_
_entity.id
_entity.type
_entity.pdbx_description
1 polymer ?
#
loop_
_entity_poly.entity_id
_entity_poly.type
_entity_poly.pdbx_seq_one_letter_code
_entity_poly.pdbx_strand_id
1 'polypeptide(L)' 'MVKVAGVRFKKAGKIYYFDPDGLDIKKGDNVIVETARGLEVGV' A
#
# COMPACT_ATOMS: atom_id res chain seq x y z
N MET A 1 -17.51 -7.56 3.44
CA MET A 1 -16.17 -7.80 4.00
C MET A 1 -15.26 -6.73 3.42
N VAL A 2 -14.68 -5.86 4.25
CA VAL A 2 -13.81 -4.77 3.77
C VAL A 2 -12.42 -5.34 3.51
N LYS A 3 -11.89 -5.17 2.29
CA LYS A 3 -10.51 -5.52 1.96
C LYS A 3 -9.62 -4.32 2.27
N VAL A 4 -8.43 -4.57 2.79
CA VAL A 4 -7.47 -3.51 3.15
C VAL A 4 -6.09 -3.94 2.66
N ALA A 5 -5.39 -3.05 1.98
CA ALA A 5 -4.01 -3.28 1.52
C ALA A 5 -3.04 -2.65 2.54
N GLY A 6 -2.16 -3.49 3.10
CA GLY A 6 -1.06 -3.02 3.95
C GLY A 6 0.17 -2.76 3.10
N VAL A 7 0.68 -1.52 3.12
CA VAL A 7 1.81 -1.08 2.29
C VAL A 7 2.94 -0.58 3.17
N ARG A 8 4.17 -1.02 2.88
CA ARG A 8 5.38 -0.60 3.56
C ARG A 8 6.35 0.05 2.58
N PHE A 9 6.70 1.30 2.85
CA PHE A 9 7.61 2.09 2.00
C PHE A 9 9.10 1.89 2.30
N LYS A 10 9.44 1.42 3.51
CA LYS A 10 10.83 1.20 3.95
C LYS A 10 11.00 -0.17 4.57
N LYS A 11 12.14 -0.84 4.32
CA LYS A 11 12.43 -2.20 4.83
C LYS A 11 12.26 -2.35 6.35
N ALA A 12 12.55 -1.30 7.13
CA ALA A 12 12.31 -1.22 8.58
C ALA A 12 11.32 -0.09 8.95
N GLY A 13 10.24 0.04 8.19
CA GLY A 13 9.21 1.09 8.37
C GLY A 13 7.87 0.58 8.93
N LYS A 14 7.00 1.53 9.27
CA LYS A 14 5.59 1.27 9.59
C LYS A 14 4.83 0.78 8.35
N ILE A 15 3.83 -0.05 8.57
CA ILE A 15 2.84 -0.44 7.55
C ILE A 15 1.69 0.56 7.61
N TYR A 16 1.30 1.09 6.47
CA TYR A 16 0.13 1.95 6.30
C TYR A 16 -0.97 1.17 5.58
N TYR A 17 -2.22 1.51 5.86
CA TYR A 17 -3.38 0.78 5.34
C TYR A 17 -4.14 1.65 4.36
N PHE A 18 -4.44 1.08 3.21
CA PHE A 18 -5.12 1.75 2.10
C PHE A 18 -6.32 0.92 1.63
N ASP A 19 -7.29 1.60 1.04
CA ASP A 19 -8.35 0.95 0.29
C ASP A 19 -7.75 0.42 -1.03
N PRO A 20 -7.91 -0.89 -1.35
CA PRO A 20 -7.39 -1.45 -2.58
C PRO A 20 -8.18 -1.00 -3.84
N ASP A 21 -9.26 -0.23 -3.70
CA ASP A 21 -10.11 0.27 -4.79
C ASP A 21 -10.56 -0.83 -5.77
N GLY A 22 -10.88 -2.01 -5.20
CA GLY A 22 -11.27 -3.19 -5.97
C GLY A 22 -10.14 -3.90 -6.73
N LEU A 23 -8.89 -3.43 -6.64
CA LEU A 23 -7.72 -4.08 -7.23
C LEU A 23 -7.39 -5.40 -6.50
N ASP A 24 -7.01 -6.43 -7.25
CA ASP A 24 -6.53 -7.69 -6.71
C ASP A 24 -5.03 -7.61 -6.42
N ILE A 25 -4.69 -7.03 -5.27
CA ILE A 25 -3.31 -6.84 -4.82
C ILE A 25 -2.86 -8.06 -4.01
N LYS A 26 -1.69 -8.62 -4.35
CA LYS A 26 -1.08 -9.74 -3.64
C LYS A 26 0.09 -9.27 -2.81
N LYS A 27 0.39 -10.04 -1.75
CA LYS A 27 1.54 -9.75 -0.89
C LYS A 27 2.83 -9.86 -1.70
N GLY A 28 3.62 -8.79 -1.72
CA GLY A 28 4.86 -8.70 -2.50
C GLY A 28 4.71 -7.92 -3.81
N ASP A 29 3.49 -7.55 -4.20
CA ASP A 29 3.28 -6.64 -5.33
C ASP A 29 3.75 -5.24 -4.95
N ASN A 30 4.50 -4.60 -5.85
CA ASN A 30 4.80 -3.19 -5.71
C ASN A 30 3.55 -2.38 -6.04
N VAL A 31 3.21 -1.44 -5.18
CA VAL A 31 2.07 -0.56 -5.34
C VAL A 31 2.52 0.89 -5.29
N ILE A 32 1.86 1.72 -6.08
CA ILE A 32 1.99 3.17 -6.01
C ILE A 32 0.74 3.68 -5.29
N VAL A 33 0.93 4.44 -4.22
CA VAL A 33 -0.17 5.02 -3.44
C VAL A 33 0.04 6.51 -3.30
N GLU A 34 -1.06 7.26 -3.30
CA GLU A 34 -1.04 8.70 -3.04
C GLU A 34 -1.03 8.95 -1.54
N THR A 35 -0.01 9.66 -1.05
CA THR A 35 0.14 10.07 0.35
C THR A 35 0.13 11.59 0.46
N ALA A 36 0.13 12.10 1.69
CA ALA A 36 0.22 13.55 1.95
C ALA A 36 1.49 14.21 1.38
N ARG A 37 2.49 13.43 0.95
CA ARG A 37 3.74 13.91 0.34
C ARG A 37 3.79 13.69 -1.17
N GLY A 38 2.72 13.19 -1.78
CA GLY A 38 2.63 12.84 -3.19
C GLY A 38 2.58 11.33 -3.41
N LEU A 39 2.92 10.89 -4.63
CA LEU A 39 2.94 9.47 -4.99
C LEU A 39 4.17 8.78 -4.39
N GLU A 40 3.94 7.68 -3.66
CA GLU A 40 4.99 6.86 -3.07
C GLU A 40 4.85 5.40 -3.51
N VAL A 41 5.98 4.71 -3.70
CA VAL A 41 6.03 3.28 -4.04
C VAL A 41 6.35 2.43 -2.81
N GLY A 42 5.63 1.34 -2.61
CA GLY A 42 5.82 0.41 -1.48
C GLY A 42 5.44 -1.02 -1.84
N VAL A 43 5.60 -1.91 -0.85
CA VAL A 43 5.33 -3.36 -0.95
C VAL A 43 4.72 -3.90 0.34
#